data_AF-A0A285TU46-F1
#
_entry.id   AF-A0A285TU46-F1
#
_cell.length_a   1.000
_cell.length_b   1.000
_cell.length_c   1.000
_cell.angle_alpha   90.00
_cell.angle_beta   90.00
_cell.angle_gamma   90.00
#
_symmetry.space_group_name_H-M   'P 1'
#
loop_
_entity.id
_entity.type
_entity.pdbx_description
1 polymer ?
#
loop_
_entity_poly.entity_id
_entity_poly.type
_entity_poly.pdbx_seq_one_letter_code
_entity_poly.pdbx_strand_id
1 'polypeptide(L)'
;MKKLLLLMLLISIVSGCSNESSKDEQNVTYFGQGEEWFGTYTISKVNSYSFESLYIQHIIDRENTPTLTKDVGEIEYVLDTGASKLESNSPQPLKGIGNFHTATETSELLIEGDYPEQATLTIEWNNQKEEIILTKQSE
;
A
#
# COMPACT_ATOMS: atom_id res chain seq x y z
N MET A 1 -46.58 -43.36 4.04
CA MET A 1 -46.32 -42.14 4.84
C MET A 1 -44.89 -42.09 5.42
N LYS A 2 -44.38 -43.15 6.06
CA LYS A 2 -42.99 -43.18 6.61
C LYS A 2 -41.87 -42.94 5.57
N LYS A 3 -42.05 -43.39 4.33
CA LYS A 3 -41.07 -43.18 3.24
C LYS A 3 -41.02 -41.73 2.71
N LEU A 4 -42.08 -40.94 2.92
CA LEU A 4 -42.14 -39.53 2.49
C LEU A 4 -41.41 -38.62 3.48
N LEU A 5 -41.48 -38.95 4.78
CA LEU A 5 -40.79 -38.24 5.86
C LEU A 5 -39.26 -38.34 5.77
N LEU A 6 -38.74 -39.47 5.28
CA LEU A 6 -37.29 -39.65 5.10
C LEU A 6 -36.73 -38.78 3.96
N LEU A 7 -37.53 -38.51 2.94
CA LEU A 7 -37.13 -37.71 1.78
C LEU A 7 -37.06 -36.21 2.12
N MET A 8 -37.96 -35.70 2.97
CA MET A 8 -37.90 -34.31 3.44
C MET A 8 -36.69 -34.05 4.35
N LEU A 9 -36.26 -35.05 5.15
CA LEU A 9 -35.11 -34.90 6.06
C LEU A 9 -33.76 -34.81 5.31
N LEU A 10 -33.67 -35.42 4.13
CA LEU A 10 -32.48 -35.38 3.29
C LEU A 10 -32.31 -34.05 2.54
N ILE A 11 -33.40 -33.31 2.31
CA ILE A 11 -33.37 -32.02 1.60
C ILE A 11 -32.91 -30.87 2.53
N SER A 12 -33.11 -31.00 3.84
CA SER A 12 -32.69 -29.99 4.82
C SER A 12 -31.18 -29.89 5.04
N ILE A 13 -30.37 -30.84 4.54
CA ILE A 13 -28.91 -30.87 4.77
C ILE A 13 -28.14 -30.07 3.69
N VAL A 14 -28.81 -29.63 2.62
CA VAL A 14 -28.14 -28.96 1.47
C VAL A 14 -28.19 -27.42 1.56
N SER A 15 -28.81 -26.85 2.59
CA SER A 15 -28.95 -25.39 2.74
C SER A 15 -28.03 -24.87 3.84
N GLY A 16 -26.72 -24.89 3.58
CA GLY A 16 -25.75 -24.46 4.59
C GLY A 16 -24.32 -24.25 4.11
N CYS A 17 -24.08 -24.00 2.83
CA CYS A 17 -22.90 -23.22 2.45
C CYS A 17 -23.33 -21.75 2.52
N SER A 18 -23.11 -21.13 3.68
CA SER A 18 -22.94 -19.68 3.69
C SER A 18 -21.75 -19.41 2.77
N ASN A 19 -22.02 -18.88 1.57
CA ASN A 19 -21.03 -18.04 0.93
C ASN A 19 -20.76 -16.95 1.96
N GLU A 20 -19.67 -17.09 2.71
CA GLU A 20 -18.97 -15.93 3.22
C GLU A 20 -18.79 -15.06 1.98
N SER A 21 -19.57 -13.98 1.94
CA SER A 21 -19.32 -12.89 1.01
C SER A 21 -17.84 -12.60 1.18
N SER A 22 -17.05 -12.91 0.16
CA SER A 22 -15.69 -12.45 0.05
C SER A 22 -15.74 -10.98 0.42
N LYS A 23 -15.19 -10.59 1.58
CA LYS A 23 -14.95 -9.20 1.88
C LYS A 23 -14.23 -8.65 0.66
N ASP A 24 -14.84 -7.72 -0.06
CA ASP A 24 -14.28 -7.17 -1.28
C ASP A 24 -12.81 -6.83 -1.00
N GLU A 25 -11.90 -7.49 -1.73
CA GLU A 25 -10.46 -7.26 -1.63
C GLU A 25 -10.21 -5.82 -2.08
N GLN A 26 -10.23 -4.90 -1.12
CA GLN A 26 -10.05 -3.49 -1.39
C GLN A 26 -8.55 -3.22 -1.49
N ASN A 27 -8.06 -3.10 -2.72
CA ASN A 27 -6.73 -2.60 -3.00
C ASN A 27 -6.81 -1.11 -3.25
N VAL A 28 -6.01 -0.32 -2.54
CA VAL A 28 -5.89 1.11 -2.78
C VAL A 28 -4.46 1.40 -3.18
N THR A 29 -4.31 2.16 -4.27
CA THR A 29 -3.01 2.58 -4.77
C THR A 29 -2.97 4.08 -4.87
N TYR A 30 -1.85 4.67 -4.49
CA TYR A 30 -1.55 6.09 -4.61
C TYR A 30 -0.27 6.26 -5.43
N PHE A 31 -0.27 7.26 -6.30
CA PHE A 31 0.91 7.68 -7.05
C PHE A 31 1.12 9.18 -6.91
N GLY A 32 2.38 9.60 -6.88
CA GLY A 32 2.74 11.00 -6.98
C GLY A 32 4.15 11.14 -7.51
N GLN A 33 4.39 12.26 -8.18
CA GLN A 33 5.67 12.62 -8.73
C GLN A 33 5.97 14.04 -8.30
N GLY A 34 7.16 14.27 -7.73
CA GLY A 34 7.70 15.60 -7.55
C GLY A 34 8.82 15.90 -8.56
N GLU A 35 9.80 16.67 -8.13
CA GLU A 35 10.90 17.12 -8.98
C GLU A 35 11.98 16.05 -9.09
N GLU A 36 12.44 15.51 -7.96
CA GLU A 36 13.53 14.52 -7.91
C GLU A 36 13.00 13.12 -7.58
N TRP A 37 11.76 12.99 -7.10
CA TRP A 37 11.26 11.72 -6.58
C TRP A 37 9.89 11.33 -7.13
N PHE A 38 9.70 10.02 -7.26
CA PHE A 38 8.43 9.38 -7.56
C PHE A 38 8.06 8.44 -6.41
N GLY A 39 6.81 8.51 -5.97
CA GLY A 39 6.28 7.72 -4.87
C GLY A 39 5.09 6.86 -5.29
N THR A 40 5.10 5.61 -4.86
CA THR A 40 3.95 4.71 -4.91
C THR A 40 3.65 4.22 -3.51
N TYR A 41 2.39 4.31 -3.09
CA TYR A 41 1.93 3.71 -1.85
C TYR A 41 0.72 2.82 -2.12
N THR A 42 0.76 1.59 -1.63
CA THR A 42 -0.30 0.60 -1.84
C THR A 42 -0.77 0.05 -0.52
N ILE A 43 -2.08 -0.13 -0.40
CA ILE A 43 -2.72 -0.81 0.72
C ILE A 43 -3.56 -1.95 0.16
N SER A 44 -3.22 -3.18 0.53
CA SER A 44 -3.92 -4.38 0.09
C SER A 44 -4.55 -5.08 1.28
N LYS A 45 -5.88 -5.26 1.24
CA LYS A 45 -6.59 -6.06 2.23
C LYS A 45 -6.69 -7.51 1.75
N VAL A 46 -6.10 -8.42 2.51
CA VAL A 46 -6.17 -9.86 2.25
C VAL A 46 -6.59 -10.55 3.54
N ASN A 47 -7.75 -11.21 3.51
CA ASN A 47 -8.38 -11.84 4.68
C ASN A 47 -8.64 -10.85 5.83
N SER A 48 -7.89 -10.96 6.94
CA SER A 48 -7.99 -10.11 8.15
C SER A 48 -6.75 -9.25 8.37
N TYR A 49 -5.95 -9.06 7.32
CA TYR A 49 -4.71 -8.33 7.34
C TYR A 49 -4.71 -7.25 6.26
N SER A 50 -4.09 -6.13 6.59
CA SER A 50 -3.74 -5.05 5.68
C SER A 50 -2.24 -5.08 5.44
N PHE A 51 -1.86 -5.05 4.18
CA PHE A 51 -0.48 -4.98 3.74
C PHE A 51 -0.25 -3.60 3.12
N GLU A 52 0.56 -2.79 3.80
CA GLU A 52 0.94 -1.48 3.33
C GLU A 52 2.33 -1.56 2.72
N SER A 53 2.53 -0.95 1.56
CA SER A 53 3.84 -0.94 0.88
C SER A 53 4.11 0.44 0.31
N LEU A 54 5.28 0.99 0.64
CA LEU A 54 5.77 2.27 0.14
C LEU A 54 7.00 2.01 -0.73
N TYR A 55 6.95 2.54 -1.94
CA TYR A 55 8.04 2.53 -2.91
C TYR A 55 8.39 3.96 -3.28
N ILE A 56 9.68 4.29 -3.20
CA ILE A 56 10.23 5.61 -3.51
C ILE A 56 11.32 5.41 -4.56
N GLN A 57 11.29 6.19 -5.64
CA GLN A 57 12.23 6.10 -6.75
C GLN A 57 12.78 7.48 -7.09
N HIS A 58 14.11 7.61 -7.09
CA HIS A 58 14.78 8.80 -7.59
C HIS A 58 14.60 8.92 -9.10
N ILE A 59 14.17 10.09 -9.58
CA ILE A 59 13.93 10.36 -10.99
C ILE A 59 15.27 10.70 -11.64
N ILE A 60 15.78 9.78 -12.45
CA ILE A 60 17.06 9.96 -13.15
C ILE A 60 16.78 10.23 -14.63
N ASP A 61 17.07 11.45 -15.07
CA ASP A 61 17.15 11.78 -16.49
C ASP A 61 18.45 11.19 -17.07
N ARG A 62 18.32 10.05 -17.72
CA ARG A 62 19.44 9.32 -18.33
C ARG A 62 19.98 9.96 -19.60
N GLU A 63 19.21 10.84 -20.25
CA GLU A 63 19.69 11.55 -21.44
C GLU A 63 20.70 12.63 -21.06
N ASN A 64 20.46 13.29 -19.91
CA ASN A 64 21.30 14.38 -19.42
C ASN A 64 22.31 13.95 -18.33
N THR A 65 22.08 12.83 -17.64
CA THR A 65 22.95 12.31 -16.58
C THR A 65 23.30 10.83 -16.84
N PRO A 66 24.31 10.55 -17.69
CA PRO A 66 24.62 9.19 -18.14
C PRO A 66 25.28 8.31 -17.06
N THR A 67 25.82 8.90 -16.00
CA THR A 67 26.31 8.17 -14.84
C THR A 67 25.16 7.96 -13.85
N LEU A 68 24.78 6.69 -13.66
CA LEU A 68 23.89 6.26 -12.59
C LEU A 68 24.37 6.87 -11.27
N THR A 69 23.48 7.60 -10.61
CA THR A 69 23.64 8.20 -9.28
C THR A 69 24.72 9.29 -9.19
N LYS A 70 24.31 10.57 -9.29
CA LYS A 70 24.78 11.50 -8.25
C LYS A 70 24.52 10.81 -6.92
N ASP A 71 25.47 10.81 -6.00
CA ASP A 71 25.36 10.11 -4.72
C ASP A 71 24.23 10.75 -3.88
N VAL A 72 22.99 10.33 -4.14
CA VAL A 72 21.81 10.78 -3.40
C VAL A 72 21.91 10.32 -1.94
N GLY A 73 22.70 9.27 -1.69
CA GLY A 73 23.00 8.77 -0.37
C GLY A 73 21.83 8.02 0.26
N GLU A 74 21.66 8.23 1.55
CA GLU A 74 20.56 7.68 2.34
C GLU A 74 19.40 8.67 2.40
N ILE A 75 18.19 8.16 2.50
CA ILE A 75 16.97 8.97 2.61
C ILE A 75 16.29 8.74 3.95
N GLU A 76 15.65 9.77 4.47
CA GLU A 76 14.60 9.66 5.48
C GLU A 76 13.26 9.98 4.82
N TYR A 77 12.17 9.38 5.32
CA TYR A 77 10.85 9.60 4.76
C TYR A 77 9.77 9.65 5.83
N VAL A 78 8.71 10.39 5.51
CA VAL A 78 7.45 10.41 6.24
C VAL A 78 6.32 10.31 5.22
N LEU A 79 5.50 9.28 5.34
CA LEU A 79 4.24 9.14 4.64
C LEU A 79 3.10 9.41 5.62
N ASP A 80 2.35 10.47 5.37
CA ASP A 80 1.16 10.86 6.12
C ASP A 80 -0.09 10.61 5.27
N THR A 81 -0.94 9.69 5.72
CA THR A 81 -2.20 9.34 5.07
C THR A 81 -3.40 10.03 5.74
N GLY A 82 -3.19 11.00 6.64
CA GLY A 82 -4.22 11.62 7.46
C GLY A 82 -4.81 10.71 8.55
N ALA A 83 -4.90 9.40 8.30
CA ALA A 83 -5.33 8.39 9.26
C ALA A 83 -4.15 7.70 9.97
N SER A 84 -3.03 7.55 9.27
CA SER A 84 -1.82 6.92 9.79
C SER A 84 -0.57 7.64 9.31
N LYS A 85 0.54 7.37 10.00
CA LYS A 85 1.87 7.87 9.64
C LYS A 85 2.86 6.71 9.59
N LEU A 86 3.56 6.58 8.46
CA LEU A 86 4.67 5.65 8.29
C LEU A 86 5.96 6.46 8.10
N GLU A 87 6.96 6.23 8.93
CA GLU A 87 8.20 7.02 8.90
C GLU A 87 9.45 6.15 9.08
N SER A 88 10.57 6.60 8.53
CA SER A 88 11.88 6.00 8.76
C SER A 88 12.35 6.28 10.19
N ASN A 89 12.87 5.27 10.87
CA ASN A 89 13.50 5.45 12.20
C ASN A 89 14.94 5.99 12.13
N SER A 90 15.56 5.95 10.96
CA SER A 90 16.90 6.43 10.65
C SER A 90 17.05 6.56 9.14
N PRO A 91 18.11 7.24 8.63
CA PRO A 91 18.41 7.25 7.21
C PRO A 91 18.51 5.83 6.64
N GLN A 92 17.93 5.62 5.45
CA GLN A 92 17.85 4.34 4.77
C GLN A 92 18.60 4.39 3.43
N PRO A 93 19.46 3.41 3.13
CA PRO A 93 20.17 3.39 1.86
C PRO A 93 19.24 3.07 0.70
N LEU A 94 19.46 3.73 -0.44
CA LEU A 94 18.85 3.36 -1.69
C LEU A 94 19.45 2.06 -2.25
N LYS A 95 18.65 1.32 -3.00
CA LYS A 95 19.02 0.05 -3.66
C LYS A 95 18.88 0.19 -5.16
N GLY A 96 19.59 -0.67 -5.90
CA GLY A 96 19.49 -0.77 -7.36
C GLY A 96 19.74 0.56 -8.05
N ILE A 97 18.74 1.06 -8.77
CA ILE A 97 18.80 2.31 -9.53
C ILE A 97 18.14 3.44 -8.72
N GLY A 98 18.57 3.65 -7.47
CA GLY A 98 18.07 4.75 -6.63
C GLY A 98 16.66 4.57 -6.08
N ASN A 99 16.26 3.34 -5.74
CA ASN A 99 14.95 3.08 -5.13
C ASN A 99 15.04 2.69 -3.66
N PHE A 100 13.96 2.95 -2.94
CA PHE A 100 13.70 2.45 -1.60
C PHE A 100 12.35 1.74 -1.58
N HIS A 101 12.25 0.65 -0.82
CA HIS A 101 11.03 -0.11 -0.64
C HIS A 101 10.90 -0.60 0.79
N THR A 102 9.70 -0.44 1.34
CA THR A 102 9.31 -0.98 2.64
C THR A 102 7.89 -1.52 2.59
N ALA A 103 7.58 -2.49 3.44
CA ALA A 103 6.24 -3.01 3.61
C ALA A 103 5.98 -3.34 5.08
N THR A 104 4.74 -3.13 5.52
CA THR A 104 4.26 -3.45 6.85
C THR A 104 2.97 -4.27 6.77
N GLU A 105 2.77 -5.12 7.77
CA GLU A 105 1.57 -5.93 7.92
C GLU A 105 0.89 -5.56 9.23
N THR A 106 -0.41 -5.29 9.15
CA THR A 106 -1.24 -4.87 10.29
C THR A 106 -2.57 -5.62 10.28
N SER A 107 -3.10 -5.94 11.47
CA SER A 107 -4.42 -6.56 11.57
C SER A 107 -5.50 -5.55 11.18
N GLU A 108 -6.50 -5.99 10.41
CA GLU A 108 -7.63 -5.15 9.96
C GLU A 108 -8.42 -4.55 11.14
N LEU A 109 -8.43 -5.21 12.29
CA LEU A 109 -9.08 -4.72 13.53
C LEU A 109 -8.48 -3.40 14.05
N LEU A 110 -7.31 -3.00 13.56
CA LEU A 110 -6.61 -1.79 13.96
C LEU A 110 -6.74 -0.66 12.93
N ILE A 111 -7.42 -0.91 11.80
CA ILE A 111 -7.58 0.05 10.71
C ILE A 111 -9.07 0.35 10.54
N GLU A 112 -9.51 1.44 11.15
CA GLU A 112 -10.87 1.96 10.99
C GLU A 112 -10.84 3.24 10.13
N GLY A 113 -11.62 3.27 9.05
CA GLY A 113 -11.85 4.47 8.25
C GLY A 113 -11.75 4.28 6.75
N ASP A 114 -12.24 5.28 6.01
CA ASP A 114 -12.04 5.40 4.57
C ASP A 114 -10.64 5.89 4.26
N TYR A 115 -10.06 5.34 3.19
CA TYR A 115 -8.79 5.79 2.66
C TYR A 115 -8.97 7.15 1.95
N PRO A 116 -8.25 8.21 2.36
CA PRO A 116 -8.43 9.54 1.78
C PRO A 116 -8.06 9.58 0.31
N GLU A 117 -8.46 10.63 -0.39
CA GLU A 117 -8.12 10.81 -1.80
C GLU A 117 -6.64 11.17 -2.02
N GLN A 118 -5.94 11.60 -0.97
CA GLN A 118 -4.54 12.01 -1.03
C GLN A 118 -3.77 11.57 0.21
N ALA A 119 -2.49 11.26 0.01
CA ALA A 119 -1.49 11.10 1.05
C ALA A 119 -0.30 12.03 0.75
N THR A 120 0.46 12.41 1.77
CA THR A 120 1.64 13.28 1.62
C THR A 120 2.89 12.47 1.93
N LEU A 121 3.80 12.39 0.96
CA LEU A 121 5.11 11.78 1.12
C LEU A 121 6.17 12.87 1.21
N THR A 122 6.82 12.98 2.34
CA THR A 122 8.00 13.82 2.55
C THR A 122 9.26 12.95 2.46
N ILE A 123 10.26 13.41 1.71
CA ILE A 123 11.56 12.75 1.56
C ILE A 123 12.65 13.76 1.91
N GLU A 124 13.59 13.36 2.76
CA GLU A 124 14.76 14.15 3.15
C GLU A 124 16.05 13.41 2.79
N TRP A 125 17.00 14.11 2.14
CA TRP A 125 18.28 13.55 1.71
C TRP A 125 19.30 14.68 1.54
N ASN A 126 20.56 14.50 1.91
CA ASN A 126 21.63 15.50 1.69
C ASN A 126 21.29 16.96 2.12
N ASN A 127 20.51 17.15 3.20
CA ASN A 127 19.95 18.44 3.65
C ASN A 127 18.95 19.10 2.69
N GLN A 128 18.43 18.35 1.72
CA GLN A 128 17.32 18.68 0.86
C GLN A 128 16.05 18.00 1.37
N LYS A 129 14.91 18.56 1.00
CA LYS A 129 13.58 18.07 1.36
C LYS A 129 12.64 18.27 0.19
N GLU A 130 11.84 17.25 -0.09
CA GLU A 130 10.78 17.29 -1.09
C GLU A 130 9.50 16.72 -0.51
N GLU A 131 8.40 17.37 -0.84
CA GLU A 131 7.05 16.93 -0.48
C GLU A 131 6.29 16.58 -1.75
N ILE A 132 5.73 15.37 -1.78
CA ILE A 132 4.97 14.83 -2.91
C ILE A 132 3.56 14.52 -2.43
N ILE A 133 2.58 15.04 -3.14
CA ILE A 133 1.18 14.65 -2.97
C ILE A 133 0.94 13.36 -3.77
N LEU A 134 0.71 12.25 -3.06
CA LEU A 134 0.29 10.99 -3.66
C LEU A 134 -1.23 10.99 -3.79
N THR A 135 -1.74 10.86 -5.01
CA THR A 135 -3.18 10.85 -5.28
C THR A 135 -3.67 9.41 -5.41
N LYS A 136 -4.80 9.11 -4.77
CA LYS A 136 -5.47 7.82 -4.87
C LYS A 136 -5.90 7.55 -6.30
N GLN A 137 -5.69 6.33 -6.75
CA GLN A 137 -6.10 5.88 -8.07
C GLN A 137 -7.47 5.22 -7.95
N SER A 138 -8.42 5.68 -8.74
CA SER A 138 -9.70 5.01 -8.94
C SER A 138 -9.52 3.84 -9.92
N GLU A 139 -10.06 2.67 -9.57
CA GLU A 139 -10.20 1.52 -10.48
C GLU A 139 -11.08 1.84 -11.69
#